data_AF-A0A1I5PCI0-F1
#
_entry.id   AF-A0A1I5PCI0-F1
#
_cell.length_a   1.000
_cell.length_b   1.000
_cell.length_c   1.000
_cell.angle_alpha   90.00
_cell.angle_beta   90.00
_cell.angle_gamma   90.00
#
_symmetry.space_group_name_H-M   'P 1'
#
loop_
_entity.id
_entity.type
_entity.pdbx_description
1 polymer ?
#
loop_
_entity_poly.entity_id
_entity_poly.type
_entity_poly.pdbx_seq_one_letter_code
_entity_poly.pdbx_strand_id
1 'polypeptide(L)'
;KARFELYVETQLAPELKPGDVVILDNVAFHKSERAAELVRQRGAWLLPLPAYSPDLNPIEMAFSKLKALLRKKAARSFDALCCALKDICDLFDPIQCRNFFKAAGYEAN
;
A
#
# COMPACT_ATOMS: atom_id res chain seq x y z
N LYS A 1 16.33 2.47 -1.67
CA LYS A 1 16.19 2.82 -3.10
C LYS A 1 16.18 1.57 -3.99
N ALA A 2 17.28 0.85 -4.18
CA ALA A 2 17.32 -0.36 -5.05
C ALA A 2 16.25 -1.44 -4.72
N ARG A 3 16.03 -1.75 -3.43
CA ARG A 3 14.97 -2.70 -3.03
C ARG A 3 13.55 -2.21 -3.36
N PHE A 4 13.33 -0.90 -3.26
CA PHE A 4 12.03 -0.30 -3.59
C PHE A 4 11.79 -0.35 -5.11
N GLU A 5 12.81 -0.02 -5.91
CA GLU A 5 12.75 -0.12 -7.37
C GLU A 5 12.48 -1.57 -7.82
N LEU A 6 13.17 -2.54 -7.24
CA LEU A 6 12.95 -3.96 -7.52
C LEU A 6 11.52 -4.40 -7.15
N TYR A 7 11.00 -3.93 -6.01
CA TYR A 7 9.62 -4.22 -5.62
C TYR A 7 8.62 -3.60 -6.60
N VAL A 8 8.85 -2.35 -7.02
CA VAL A 8 8.00 -1.69 -8.01
C VAL A 8 8.02 -2.44 -9.33
N GLU A 9 9.18 -2.86 -9.81
CA GLU A 9 9.34 -3.60 -11.06
C GLU A 9 8.67 -4.98 -11.04
N THR A 10 8.89 -5.73 -9.96
CA THR A 10 8.55 -7.16 -9.94
C THR A 10 7.20 -7.47 -9.29
N GLN A 11 6.71 -6.61 -8.39
CA GLN A 11 5.48 -6.85 -7.62
C GLN A 11 4.39 -5.84 -7.96
N LEU A 12 4.69 -4.54 -7.91
CA LEU A 12 3.66 -3.51 -8.08
C LEU A 12 3.26 -3.30 -9.54
N ALA A 13 4.21 -3.01 -10.42
CA ALA A 13 3.96 -2.65 -11.81
C ALA A 13 3.17 -3.71 -12.60
N PRO A 14 3.36 -5.03 -12.40
CA PRO A 14 2.55 -6.05 -13.06
C PRO A 14 1.04 -5.98 -12.73
N GLU A 15 0.68 -5.47 -11.56
CA GLU A 15 -0.71 -5.40 -11.08
C GLU A 15 -1.43 -4.10 -11.52
N LEU A 16 -0.69 -3.12 -12.03
CA LEU A 16 -1.23 -1.81 -12.41
C LEU A 16 -1.92 -1.84 -13.77
N LYS A 17 -3.02 -1.11 -13.85
CA LYS A 17 -3.78 -0.83 -15.08
C LYS A 17 -3.65 0.63 -15.49
N PRO A 18 -3.81 0.95 -16.78
CA PRO A 18 -3.89 2.33 -17.23
C PRO A 18 -4.97 3.11 -16.46
N GLY A 19 -4.61 4.27 -15.92
CA GLY A 19 -5.48 5.11 -15.09
C GLY A 19 -5.34 4.90 -13.58
N ASP A 20 -4.67 3.85 -13.12
CA ASP A 20 -4.44 3.63 -11.70
C ASP A 20 -3.56 4.75 -11.09
N VAL A 21 -3.81 5.05 -9.82
CA VAL A 21 -3.04 6.01 -9.03
C VAL A 21 -2.47 5.30 -7.80
N VAL A 22 -1.15 5.32 -7.68
CA VAL A 22 -0.42 4.79 -6.53
C VAL A 22 -0.11 5.94 -5.59
N ILE A 23 -0.76 5.93 -4.42
CA ILE A 23 -0.50 6.88 -3.34
C ILE A 23 0.67 6.37 -2.51
N LEU A 24 1.62 7.24 -2.19
CA LEU A 24 2.81 6.89 -1.41
C LEU A 24 3.28 8.04 -0.53
N ASP A 25 3.89 7.71 0.60
CA ASP A 25 4.45 8.71 1.51
C ASP A 25 5.63 9.49 0.84
N ASN A 26 6.08 10.57 1.50
CA ASN A 26 7.13 11.45 0.97
C ASN A 26 8.56 11.05 1.36
N VAL A 27 8.83 9.80 1.77
CA VAL A 27 10.18 9.39 2.16
C VAL A 27 11.15 9.47 0.98
N ALA A 28 12.42 9.77 1.26
CA ALA A 28 13.40 10.07 0.22
C ALA A 28 13.57 8.97 -0.83
N PHE A 29 13.44 7.69 -0.46
CA PHE A 29 13.60 6.58 -1.40
C PHE A 29 12.40 6.34 -2.31
N HIS A 30 11.23 6.91 -2.01
CA HIS A 30 10.07 6.90 -2.91
C HIS A 30 10.23 7.87 -4.09
N LYS A 31 11.15 8.84 -4.00
CA LYS A 31 11.48 9.79 -5.09
C LYS A 31 12.37 9.17 -6.17
N SER A 32 12.20 7.88 -6.47
CA SER A 32 12.95 7.19 -7.51
C SER A 32 12.35 7.48 -8.88
N GLU A 33 13.16 8.05 -9.77
CA GLU A 33 12.81 8.25 -11.18
C GLU A 33 12.53 6.93 -11.90
N ARG A 34 13.31 5.88 -11.59
CA ARG A 34 13.12 4.54 -12.17
C ARG A 34 11.77 3.95 -11.77
N ALA A 35 11.39 4.06 -10.50
CA ALA A 35 10.07 3.62 -10.04
C ALA A 35 8.95 4.40 -10.73
N ALA A 36 9.09 5.73 -10.86
CA ALA A 36 8.12 6.56 -11.55
C ALA A 36 7.98 6.20 -13.04
N GLU A 37 9.09 5.88 -13.71
CA GLU A 37 9.08 5.42 -15.10
C GLU A 37 8.36 4.08 -15.25
N LEU A 38 8.67 3.10 -14.40
CA LEU A 38 8.01 1.78 -14.42
C LEU A 38 6.50 1.89 -14.24
N VAL A 39 6.04 2.75 -13.35
CA VAL A 39 4.61 3.02 -13.14
C VAL A 39 4.00 3.71 -14.36
N ARG A 40 4.68 4.71 -14.93
CA ARG A 40 4.21 5.42 -16.13
C ARG A 40 4.11 4.49 -17.35
N GLN A 41 5.01 3.54 -17.51
CA GLN A 41 4.96 2.54 -18.58
C GLN A 41 3.70 1.66 -18.52
N ARG A 42 3.04 1.56 -17.36
CA ARG A 42 1.74 0.90 -17.18
C ARG A 42 0.54 1.82 -17.43
N GLY A 43 0.77 3.09 -17.77
CA GLY A 43 -0.27 4.10 -17.89
C GLY A 43 -0.83 4.57 -16.55
N ALA A 44 -0.12 4.32 -15.45
CA ALA A 44 -0.51 4.66 -14.08
C ALA A 44 0.30 5.87 -13.56
N TRP A 45 -0.09 6.40 -12.41
CA TRP A 45 0.47 7.61 -11.82
C TRP A 45 0.96 7.38 -10.39
N LEU A 46 2.08 7.99 -10.02
CA LEU A 46 2.50 8.11 -8.62
C LEU A 46 1.99 9.43 -8.03
N LEU A 47 1.35 9.38 -6.87
CA LEU A 47 0.88 10.55 -6.11
C LEU A 47 1.61 10.63 -4.76
N PRO A 48 2.76 11.32 -4.68
CA PRO A 48 3.46 11.49 -3.41
C PRO A 48 2.67 12.42 -2.49
N LEU A 49 2.48 12.01 -1.24
CA LEU A 49 1.79 12.81 -0.24
C LEU A 49 2.65 13.99 0.26
N PRO A 50 2.04 15.08 0.76
CA PRO A 50 2.78 16.12 1.48
C PRO A 50 3.47 15.56 2.73
N ALA A 51 4.52 16.24 3.19
CA ALA A 51 5.20 15.85 4.42
C ALA A 51 4.23 15.87 5.62
N TYR A 52 4.39 14.92 6.54
CA TYR A 52 3.60 14.82 7.78
C TYR A 52 2.07 14.77 7.55
N SER A 53 1.63 14.16 6.45
CA SER A 53 0.21 14.01 6.11
C SER A 53 -0.26 12.54 6.19
N PRO A 54 -0.14 11.87 7.36
CA PRO A 54 -0.58 10.49 7.50
C PRO A 54 -2.09 10.32 7.32
N ASP A 55 -2.87 11.37 7.60
CA ASP A 55 -4.33 11.36 7.44
C ASP A 55 -4.76 11.22 5.97
N LEU A 56 -3.88 11.56 5.03
CA LEU A 56 -4.09 11.36 3.59
C LEU A 56 -3.61 9.99 3.11
N ASN A 57 -3.09 9.13 3.99
CA ASN A 57 -2.60 7.81 3.61
C ASN A 57 -3.60 6.71 4.01
N PRO A 58 -4.43 6.21 3.08
CA PRO A 58 -5.47 5.23 3.41
C PRO A 58 -4.89 3.91 3.96
N ILE A 59 -3.62 3.63 3.70
CA ILE A 59 -2.95 2.43 4.18
C ILE A 59 -2.81 2.42 5.71
N GLU A 60 -2.80 3.58 6.38
CA GLU A 60 -2.63 3.66 7.84
C GLU A 60 -3.77 2.96 8.59
N MET A 61 -5.01 3.13 8.11
CA MET A 61 -6.19 2.46 8.66
C MET A 61 -6.12 0.94 8.43
N ALA A 62 -5.71 0.52 7.22
CA ALA A 62 -5.53 -0.89 6.89
C ALA A 62 -4.44 -1.54 7.76
N PHE A 63 -3.30 -0.86 7.95
CA PHE A 63 -2.22 -1.32 8.83
C PHE A 63 -2.63 -1.35 10.29
N SER A 64 -3.45 -0.41 10.75
CA SER A 64 -4.01 -0.45 12.11
C SER A 64 -4.83 -1.72 12.33
N LYS A 65 -5.75 -2.05 11.40
CA LYS A 65 -6.54 -3.30 11.44
C LYS A 65 -5.63 -4.53 11.39
N LEU A 66 -4.68 -4.59 10.46
CA LEU A 66 -3.72 -5.68 10.31
C LEU A 66 -2.95 -5.94 11.61
N LYS A 67 -2.38 -4.88 12.20
CA LYS A 67 -1.63 -4.94 13.46
C LYS A 67 -2.49 -5.43 14.61
N ALA A 68 -3.75 -4.98 14.72
CA ALA A 68 -4.66 -5.44 15.76
C ALA A 68 -4.95 -6.94 15.65
N LEU A 69 -5.22 -7.43 14.44
CA LEU A 69 -5.49 -8.85 14.19
C LEU A 69 -4.25 -9.74 14.43
N LEU A 70 -3.07 -9.28 14.03
CA LEU A 70 -1.81 -9.98 14.29
C LEU A 70 -1.52 -10.11 15.79
N ARG A 71 -1.72 -9.04 16.57
CA ARG A 71 -1.57 -9.09 18.03
C ARG A 71 -2.51 -10.11 18.66
N LYS A 72 -3.75 -10.23 18.15
CA LYS A 72 -4.72 -11.22 18.61
C LYS A 72 -4.31 -12.66 18.30
N LYS A 73 -3.62 -12.90 17.17
CA LYS A 73 -3.12 -14.24 16.79
C LYS A 73 -1.94 -14.70 17.65
N ALA A 74 -1.19 -13.78 18.25
CA ALA A 74 -0.10 -14.06 19.19
C ALA A 74 0.95 -15.07 18.68
N ALA A 75 1.24 -15.07 17.36
CA ALA A 75 2.24 -15.93 16.75
C ALA A 75 3.65 -15.70 17.35
N ARG A 76 4.38 -16.78 17.61
CA ARG A 76 5.71 -16.75 18.26
C ARG A 76 6.86 -17.26 17.39
N SER A 77 6.59 -17.63 16.15
CA SER A 77 7.61 -17.96 15.15
C SER A 77 7.38 -17.15 13.88
N PHE A 78 8.42 -17.05 13.06
CA PHE A 78 8.36 -16.37 11.78
C PHE A 78 7.34 -17.03 10.84
N ASP A 79 7.38 -18.36 10.71
CA ASP A 79 6.44 -19.10 9.84
C ASP A 79 4.99 -18.92 10.30
N ALA A 80 4.74 -18.97 11.61
CA ALA A 80 3.41 -18.74 12.15
C ALA A 80 2.93 -17.29 11.90
N LEU A 81 3.84 -16.32 11.92
CA LEU A 81 3.53 -14.94 11.59
C LEU A 81 3.18 -14.79 10.10
N CYS A 82 3.93 -15.43 9.20
CA CYS A 82 3.66 -15.45 7.76
C CYS A 82 2.31 -16.10 7.44
N CYS A 83 2.00 -17.24 8.06
CA CYS A 83 0.68 -17.88 7.92
C CYS A 83 -0.43 -16.96 8.44
N ALA A 84 -0.25 -16.35 9.61
CA ALA A 84 -1.24 -15.43 10.17
C ALA A 84 -1.45 -14.19 9.29
N LEU A 85 -0.38 -13.66 8.68
CA LEU A 85 -0.47 -12.55 7.73
C LEU A 85 -1.34 -12.92 6.53
N LYS A 86 -1.12 -14.09 5.94
CA LYS A 86 -1.92 -14.59 4.81
C LYS A 86 -3.40 -14.67 5.19
N ASP A 87 -3.73 -15.35 6.28
CA ASP A 87 -5.11 -15.50 6.74
C ASP A 87 -5.79 -14.14 7.00
N ILE A 88 -5.04 -13.16 7.53
CA ILE A 88 -5.59 -11.84 7.84
C ILE A 88 -5.81 -11.02 6.58
N CYS A 89 -4.93 -11.12 5.58
CA CYS A 89 -5.13 -10.44 4.29
C CYS A 89 -6.46 -10.86 3.64
N ASP A 90 -6.85 -12.12 3.77
CA ASP A 90 -8.14 -12.64 3.27
C ASP A 90 -9.37 -12.04 3.99
N LEU A 91 -9.17 -11.34 5.13
CA LEU A 91 -10.23 -10.65 5.88
C LEU A 91 -10.43 -9.19 5.45
N PHE A 92 -9.71 -8.71 4.43
CA PHE A 92 -9.89 -7.36 3.89
C PHE A 92 -10.96 -7.38 2.79
N ASP A 93 -12.16 -6.96 3.19
CA ASP A 93 -13.28 -6.80 2.28
C ASP A 93 -13.11 -5.56 1.37
N PRO A 94 -13.43 -5.64 0.06
CA PRO A 94 -13.32 -4.51 -0.85
C PRO A 94 -14.14 -3.27 -0.48
N ILE A 95 -15.33 -3.41 0.12
CA ILE A 95 -16.13 -2.27 0.57
C ILE A 95 -15.41 -1.58 1.73
N GLN A 96 -14.87 -2.35 2.67
CA GLN A 96 -14.07 -1.80 3.76
C GLN A 96 -12.83 -1.06 3.24
N CYS A 97 -12.12 -1.63 2.26
CA CYS A 97 -10.98 -0.96 1.65
C CYS A 97 -11.38 0.38 1.03
N ARG A 98 -12.50 0.44 0.30
CA ARG A 98 -13.04 1.71 -0.23
C ARG A 98 -13.33 2.73 0.87
N ASN A 99 -13.83 2.29 2.02
CA ASN A 99 -14.08 3.18 3.16
C ASN A 99 -12.78 3.79 3.73
N PHE A 100 -11.64 3.09 3.65
CA PHE A 100 -10.35 3.68 4.04
C PHE A 100 -9.93 4.81 3.09
N PHE A 101 -10.12 4.62 1.77
CA PHE A 101 -9.89 5.68 0.79
C PHE A 101 -10.82 6.88 1.02
N LYS A 102 -12.11 6.64 1.26
CA LYS A 102 -13.07 7.70 1.60
C LYS A 102 -12.65 8.48 2.86
N ALA A 103 -12.26 7.77 3.92
CA ALA A 103 -11.82 8.39 5.17
C ALA A 103 -10.55 9.23 5.01
N ALA A 104 -9.67 8.88 4.06
CA ALA A 104 -8.48 9.65 3.70
C ALA A 104 -8.76 10.77 2.67
N GLY A 105 -10.03 11.01 2.30
CA GLY A 105 -10.44 12.10 1.42
C GLY A 105 -10.51 11.76 -0.08
N TYR A 106 -10.41 10.48 -0.46
CA TYR A 106 -10.45 10.02 -1.86
C TYR A 106 -11.84 9.53 -2.28
N GLU A 107 -12.86 10.36 -2.10
CA GLU A 107 -14.20 10.09 -2.61
C GLU A 107 -14.34 10.65 -4.03
N ALA A 108 -14.81 9.83 -4.97
CA ALA A 108 -15.23 10.33 -6.27
C ALA A 108 -16.58 11.05 -6.07
N ASN A 109 -16.65 12.33 -6.45
CA ASN A 109 -17.92 13.05 -6.58
C ASN A 109 -18.79 12.44 -7.67
#